data_AF-A0A968J8Y3-F1
#
_entry.id   AF-A0A968J8Y3-F1
#
_cell.length_a   1.000
_cell.length_b   1.000
_cell.length_c   1.000
_cell.angle_alpha   90.00
_cell.angle_beta   90.00
_cell.angle_gamma   90.00
#
_symmetry.space_group_name_H-M   'P 1'
#
loop_
_entity.id
_entity.type
_entity.pdbx_description
1 polymer ?
#
loop_
_entity_poly.entity_id
_entity_poly.type
_entity_poly.pdbx_seq_one_letter_code
_entity_poly.pdbx_strand_id
1 'polypeptide(L)'
;MSCLAVGSLWVEAGHGFGEPRIVPDTSYYFDNFRFDRYPYATVSGVINGNTIVAQVEGEAHQRLIRLAGIEALASGDQPFQDQAVDLLRDMILYQRVKLEGDKFQRGHEVDGPVEAYVWLEGDQINAVLVRNGLATVIPYSHNIKYDNYFLGLQERAQDDRRGIWSL
;
A
#
# COMPACT_ATOMS: atom_id res chain seq x y z
N MET A 1 23.08 20.39 56.38
CA MET A 1 22.83 19.13 55.66
C MET A 1 21.64 19.42 54.74
N SER A 2 21.82 19.95 53.52
CA SER A 2 22.24 19.26 52.27
C SER A 2 21.53 17.90 52.13
N CYS A 3 20.77 17.55 51.09
CA CYS A 3 20.89 17.89 49.68
C CYS A 3 19.57 17.64 48.90
N LEU A 4 19.27 18.54 47.97
CA LEU A 4 18.72 18.41 46.61
C LEU A 4 17.73 17.30 46.23
N ALA A 5 16.59 17.78 45.71
CA ALA A 5 15.73 17.08 44.77
C ALA A 5 16.48 16.75 43.47
N VAL A 6 16.27 15.56 42.93
CA VAL A 6 16.68 15.20 41.56
C VAL A 6 15.41 14.87 40.79
N GLY A 7 15.06 15.77 39.88
CA GLY A 7 14.05 15.52 38.85
C GLY A 7 14.56 14.47 37.87
N SER A 8 13.72 13.50 37.56
CA SER A 8 13.97 12.54 36.50
C SER A 8 13.78 13.25 35.16
N LEU A 9 14.88 13.69 34.56
CA LEU A 9 14.92 14.15 33.18
C LEU A 9 14.67 12.97 32.23
N TRP A 10 13.77 13.22 31.30
CA TRP A 10 13.55 12.47 30.08
C TRP A 10 14.83 12.36 29.26
N VAL A 11 15.12 11.16 28.75
CA VAL A 11 15.95 10.99 27.55
C VAL A 11 15.11 10.16 26.58
N GLU A 12 14.40 10.85 25.70
CA GLU A 12 13.94 10.25 24.44
C GLU A 12 15.20 9.89 23.64
N ALA A 13 15.41 8.59 23.42
CA ALA A 13 16.46 8.12 22.56
C ALA A 13 16.11 8.49 21.11
N GLY A 14 16.72 9.56 20.61
CA GLY A 14 16.71 9.89 19.19
C GLY A 14 17.32 8.74 18.40
N HIS A 15 16.54 8.16 17.48
CA HIS A 15 17.03 7.16 16.53
C HIS A 15 17.96 7.83 15.51
N GLY A 16 19.27 7.62 15.66
CA GLY A 16 20.28 8.03 14.69
C GLY A 16 20.18 7.25 13.38
N PHE A 17 20.38 7.96 12.26
CA PHE A 17 20.57 7.36 10.95
C PHE A 17 21.83 6.48 10.97
N GLY A 18 21.68 5.16 10.77
CA GLY A 18 22.81 4.24 10.53
C GLY A 18 22.91 3.00 11.42
N GLU A 19 22.06 2.85 12.44
CA GLU A 19 22.00 1.60 13.22
C GLU A 19 21.44 0.45 12.35
N PRO A 20 22.04 -0.76 12.36
CA PRO A 20 21.46 -1.92 11.70
C PRO A 20 20.05 -2.15 12.27
N ARG A 21 19.04 -2.07 11.41
CA ARG A 21 17.63 -2.23 11.80
C ARG A 21 17.47 -3.60 12.48
N ILE A 22 17.26 -3.58 13.80
CA ILE A 22 16.81 -4.76 14.54
C ILE A 22 15.41 -5.06 14.00
N VAL A 23 15.31 -6.04 13.12
CA VAL A 23 14.04 -6.62 12.68
C VAL A 23 13.42 -7.25 13.93
N PRO A 24 12.23 -6.83 14.37
CA PRO A 24 11.55 -7.50 15.46
C PRO A 24 11.34 -8.97 15.11
N ASP A 25 11.67 -9.88 16.04
CA ASP A 25 11.36 -11.31 15.96
C ASP A 25 9.85 -11.54 16.21
N THR A 26 9.03 -10.91 15.36
CA THR A 26 7.58 -11.09 15.35
C THR A 26 7.19 -11.62 13.99
N SER A 27 6.24 -12.56 13.95
CA SER A 27 5.79 -13.23 12.72
C SER A 27 5.23 -12.31 11.62
N TYR A 28 5.02 -11.02 11.91
CA TYR A 28 4.44 -10.03 11.01
C TYR A 28 5.12 -8.66 11.21
N TYR A 29 5.95 -8.26 10.25
CA TYR A 29 6.72 -7.00 10.28
C TYR A 29 5.92 -5.84 9.67
N PHE A 30 5.04 -6.14 8.71
CA PHE A 30 4.05 -5.22 8.16
C PHE A 30 2.73 -5.96 7.94
N ASP A 31 1.70 -5.56 8.67
CA ASP A 31 0.39 -6.20 8.66
C ASP A 31 -0.74 -5.17 8.82
N ASN A 32 -1.98 -5.64 8.72
CA ASN A 32 -3.18 -4.79 8.81
C ASN A 32 -3.41 -4.13 10.20
N PHE A 33 -2.52 -4.38 11.17
CA PHE A 33 -2.53 -3.84 12.53
C PHE A 33 -1.28 -2.99 12.84
N ARG A 34 -0.20 -3.09 12.06
CA ARG A 34 1.12 -2.47 12.30
C ARG A 34 1.64 -1.80 11.02
N PHE A 35 1.37 -0.50 10.90
CA PHE A 35 1.68 0.31 9.70
C PHE A 35 2.74 1.39 9.93
N ASP A 36 3.53 1.34 11.01
CA ASP A 36 4.45 2.40 11.41
C ASP A 36 5.72 2.52 10.54
N ARG A 37 6.03 1.53 9.68
CA ARG A 37 7.38 1.39 9.10
C ARG A 37 7.52 1.53 7.60
N TYR A 38 6.42 1.70 6.86
CA TYR A 38 6.36 1.84 5.40
C TYR A 38 7.49 1.08 4.66
N PRO A 39 7.51 -0.27 4.76
CA PRO A 39 8.65 -1.06 4.33
C PRO A 39 8.81 -1.07 2.81
N TYR A 40 10.00 -1.44 2.36
CA TYR A 40 10.21 -1.82 0.97
C TYR A 40 9.87 -3.31 0.76
N ALA A 41 9.44 -3.63 -0.44
CA ALA A 41 9.17 -4.99 -0.87
C ALA A 41 9.53 -5.16 -2.35
N THR A 42 9.95 -6.36 -2.72
CA THR A 42 10.16 -6.73 -4.14
C THR A 42 8.94 -7.47 -4.64
N VAL A 43 8.31 -6.99 -5.71
CA VAL A 43 7.15 -7.65 -6.32
C VAL A 43 7.60 -8.91 -7.05
N SER A 44 7.02 -10.06 -6.70
CA SER A 44 7.34 -11.35 -7.29
C SER A 44 6.24 -11.89 -8.21
N GLY A 45 5.04 -11.30 -8.16
CA GLY A 45 3.93 -11.69 -9.03
C GLY A 45 2.77 -10.70 -9.00
N VAL A 46 1.91 -10.79 -10.02
CA VAL A 46 0.64 -10.05 -10.13
C VAL A 46 -0.47 -11.09 -10.24
N ILE A 47 -1.42 -11.05 -9.29
CA ILE A 47 -2.53 -12.01 -9.20
C ILE A 47 -3.70 -11.53 -10.05
N ASN A 48 -4.07 -10.25 -9.92
CA ASN A 48 -5.15 -9.61 -10.66
C ASN A 48 -4.94 -8.08 -10.67
N GLY A 49 -5.92 -7.32 -11.18
CA GLY A 49 -5.84 -5.86 -11.37
C GLY A 49 -5.68 -5.02 -10.10
N ASN A 50 -5.71 -5.60 -8.90
CA ASN A 50 -5.43 -4.87 -7.65
C ASN A 50 -4.68 -5.69 -6.59
N THR A 51 -4.18 -6.88 -6.91
CA THR A 51 -3.52 -7.77 -5.94
C THR A 51 -2.20 -8.30 -6.50
N ILE A 52 -1.13 -8.15 -5.71
CA ILE A 52 0.21 -8.60 -6.05
C ILE A 52 0.77 -9.57 -5.01
N VAL A 53 1.81 -10.30 -5.39
CA VAL A 53 2.67 -11.05 -4.47
C VAL A 53 3.96 -10.28 -4.29
N ALA A 54 4.39 -10.07 -3.05
CA ALA A 54 5.62 -9.34 -2.76
C ALA A 54 6.42 -9.98 -1.63
N GLN A 55 7.75 -9.95 -1.77
CA GLN A 55 8.69 -10.27 -0.71
C GLN A 55 8.99 -8.99 0.08
N VAL A 56 8.40 -8.87 1.28
CA VAL A 56 8.65 -7.74 2.17
C VAL A 56 10.03 -7.88 2.80
N GLU A 57 10.80 -6.78 2.84
CA GLU A 57 12.13 -6.77 3.46
C GLU A 57 12.04 -7.13 4.94
N GLY A 58 12.81 -8.13 5.37
CA GLY A 58 12.82 -8.60 6.75
C GLY A 58 11.79 -9.69 7.07
N GLU A 59 10.91 -10.06 6.13
CA GLU A 59 10.00 -11.19 6.31
C GLU A 59 10.51 -12.47 5.65
N ALA A 60 10.24 -13.64 6.26
CA ALA A 60 10.66 -14.93 5.72
C ALA A 60 9.78 -15.44 4.57
N HIS A 61 8.54 -14.97 4.49
CA HIS A 61 7.55 -15.44 3.52
C HIS A 61 7.04 -14.28 2.67
N GLN A 62 6.59 -14.62 1.46
CA GLN A 62 5.93 -13.65 0.58
C GLN A 62 4.52 -13.34 1.09
N ARG A 63 4.04 -12.15 0.74
CA ARG A 63 2.71 -11.64 1.11
C ARG A 63 1.88 -11.37 -0.12
N LEU A 64 0.58 -11.60 0.03
CA LEU A 64 -0.41 -10.97 -0.83
C LEU A 64 -0.60 -9.53 -0.38
N ILE A 65 -0.41 -8.59 -1.31
CA ILE A 65 -0.67 -7.18 -1.08
C ILE A 65 -1.86 -6.78 -1.94
N ARG A 66 -2.93 -6.32 -1.31
CA ARG A 66 -4.09 -5.73 -1.98
C ARG A 66 -3.90 -4.21 -2.01
N LEU A 67 -4.06 -3.62 -3.19
CA LEU A 67 -3.93 -2.18 -3.37
C LEU A 67 -5.10 -1.48 -2.66
N ALA A 68 -4.79 -0.77 -1.58
CA ALA A 68 -5.77 -0.09 -0.72
C ALA A 68 -6.56 1.01 -1.45
N GLY A 69 -7.83 1.17 -1.07
CA GLY A 69 -8.72 2.22 -1.56
C GLY A 69 -9.28 1.99 -2.97
N ILE A 70 -8.97 0.87 -3.62
CA ILE A 70 -9.42 0.54 -4.98
C ILE A 70 -9.91 -0.91 -5.09
N GLU A 71 -10.83 -1.15 -6.02
CA GLU A 71 -11.30 -2.48 -6.40
C GLU A 71 -10.82 -2.86 -7.80
N ALA A 72 -10.58 -4.15 -8.01
CA ALA A 72 -10.44 -4.70 -9.34
C ALA A 72 -11.78 -4.61 -10.09
N LEU A 73 -11.71 -4.49 -11.41
CA LEU A 73 -12.89 -4.40 -12.27
C LEU A 73 -13.74 -5.67 -12.23
N ALA A 74 -15.04 -5.56 -12.51
CA ALA A 74 -15.97 -6.69 -12.53
C ALA A 74 -15.72 -7.61 -13.73
N SER A 75 -16.16 -8.88 -13.66
CA SER A 75 -15.93 -9.89 -14.73
C SER A 75 -16.47 -9.50 -16.12
N GLY A 76 -17.38 -8.53 -16.21
CA GLY A 76 -17.88 -8.01 -17.49
C GLY A 76 -16.87 -7.16 -18.27
N ASP A 77 -15.80 -6.70 -17.60
CA ASP A 77 -14.84 -5.73 -18.13
C ASP A 77 -13.50 -6.38 -18.52
N GLN A 78 -13.54 -7.63 -19.01
CA GLN A 78 -12.34 -8.47 -19.21
C GLN A 78 -11.18 -7.77 -19.95
N PRO A 79 -11.41 -7.02 -21.07
CA PRO A 79 -10.29 -6.36 -21.76
C PRO A 79 -9.57 -5.34 -20.88
N PHE A 80 -10.29 -4.66 -19.99
CA PHE A 80 -9.71 -3.68 -19.07
C PHE A 80 -9.09 -4.34 -17.85
N GLN A 81 -9.57 -5.52 -17.43
CA GLN A 81 -8.87 -6.31 -16.42
C GLN A 81 -7.50 -6.76 -16.90
N ASP A 82 -7.40 -7.25 -18.13
CA ASP A 82 -6.14 -7.70 -18.71
C ASP A 82 -5.17 -6.51 -18.82
N GLN A 83 -5.66 -5.35 -19.26
CA GLN A 83 -4.87 -4.10 -19.26
C GLN A 83 -4.40 -3.69 -17.87
N ALA A 84 -5.22 -3.84 -16.82
CA ALA A 84 -4.82 -3.54 -15.45
C ALA A 84 -3.68 -4.45 -14.99
N VAL A 85 -3.79 -5.75 -15.28
CA VAL A 85 -2.76 -6.74 -14.95
C VAL A 85 -1.47 -6.46 -15.72
N ASP A 86 -1.56 -6.18 -17.01
CA ASP A 86 -0.40 -5.90 -17.85
C ASP A 86 0.29 -4.61 -17.42
N LEU A 87 -0.48 -3.56 -17.09
CA LEU A 87 0.08 -2.32 -16.54
C LEU A 87 0.84 -2.58 -15.22
N LEU A 88 0.28 -3.38 -14.31
CA LEU A 88 0.99 -3.76 -13.09
C LEU A 88 2.25 -4.58 -13.38
N ARG A 89 2.20 -5.51 -14.34
CA ARG A 89 3.38 -6.29 -14.73
C ARG A 89 4.48 -5.40 -15.27
N ASP A 90 4.14 -4.53 -16.20
CA ASP A 90 5.10 -3.65 -16.87
C ASP A 90 5.72 -2.64 -15.89
N MET A 91 4.92 -2.10 -14.97
CA MET A 91 5.40 -1.08 -14.05
C MET A 91 6.17 -1.66 -12.87
N ILE A 92 5.67 -2.72 -12.23
CA ILE A 92 6.15 -3.11 -10.89
C ILE A 92 6.63 -4.54 -10.76
N LEU A 93 6.43 -5.44 -11.74
CA LEU A 93 6.94 -6.81 -11.60
C LEU A 93 8.47 -6.79 -11.48
N TYR A 94 9.00 -7.50 -10.48
CA TYR A 94 10.41 -7.54 -10.11
C TYR A 94 11.02 -6.20 -9.67
N GLN A 95 10.19 -5.17 -9.49
CA GLN A 95 10.63 -3.87 -8.97
C GLN A 95 10.56 -3.83 -7.44
N ARG A 96 11.40 -2.96 -6.88
CA ARG A 96 11.39 -2.64 -5.45
C ARG A 96 10.43 -1.49 -5.19
N VAL A 97 9.31 -1.79 -4.55
CA VAL A 97 8.26 -0.83 -4.20
C VAL A 97 8.29 -0.51 -2.72
N LYS A 98 7.73 0.65 -2.35
CA LYS A 98 7.46 1.01 -0.97
C LYS A 98 5.98 0.75 -0.67
N LEU A 99 5.70 0.08 0.43
CA LEU A 99 4.35 -0.20 0.91
C LEU A 99 3.97 0.82 1.97
N GLU A 100 2.83 1.46 1.81
CA GLU A 100 2.29 2.43 2.75
C GLU A 100 0.92 1.98 3.26
N GLY A 101 0.80 1.68 4.56
CA GLY A 101 -0.49 1.38 5.18
C GLY A 101 -1.23 2.64 5.65
N ASP A 102 -2.54 2.52 5.85
CA ASP A 102 -3.34 3.57 6.48
C ASP A 102 -3.59 3.28 7.96
N LYS A 103 -3.54 4.31 8.79
CA LYS A 103 -3.70 4.22 10.24
C LYS A 103 -5.16 4.34 10.68
N PHE A 104 -6.07 4.72 9.77
CA PHE A 104 -7.39 5.17 10.17
C PHE A 104 -8.36 4.05 10.56
N GLN A 105 -8.20 2.82 10.05
CA GLN A 105 -8.94 1.64 10.54
C GLN A 105 -8.23 0.33 10.24
N ARG A 106 -8.17 -0.55 11.24
CA ARG A 106 -7.55 -1.88 11.15
C ARG A 106 -8.36 -2.74 10.19
N GLY A 107 -7.71 -3.36 9.20
CA GLY A 107 -8.36 -4.35 8.35
C GLY A 107 -8.97 -5.47 9.19
N HIS A 108 -10.13 -6.00 8.77
CA HIS A 108 -10.83 -7.06 9.50
C HIS A 108 -10.15 -8.44 9.34
N GLU A 109 -9.37 -8.62 8.28
CA GLU A 109 -8.74 -9.89 7.94
C GLU A 109 -7.35 -10.00 8.58
N VAL A 110 -7.24 -10.86 9.60
CA VAL A 110 -5.98 -11.16 10.28
C VAL A 110 -5.03 -11.97 9.39
N ASP A 111 -5.58 -12.90 8.61
CA ASP A 111 -4.83 -13.84 7.76
C ASP A 111 -4.97 -13.54 6.25
N GLY A 112 -5.58 -12.39 5.91
CA GLY A 112 -5.85 -11.99 4.52
C GLY A 112 -4.70 -11.22 3.87
N PRO A 113 -4.90 -10.74 2.62
CA PRO A 113 -3.97 -9.83 1.98
C PRO A 113 -3.73 -8.58 2.83
N VAL A 114 -2.49 -8.12 2.87
CA VAL A 114 -2.16 -6.85 3.51
C VAL A 114 -2.61 -5.72 2.60
N GLU A 115 -3.39 -4.77 3.13
CA GLU A 115 -3.86 -3.62 2.36
C GLU A 115 -2.81 -2.50 2.41
N ALA A 116 -2.35 -2.06 1.24
CA ALA A 116 -1.34 -1.02 1.17
C ALA A 116 -1.51 -0.13 -0.08
N TYR A 117 -1.11 1.13 0.06
CA TYR A 117 -0.77 1.98 -1.06
C TYR A 117 0.64 1.62 -1.54
N VAL A 118 0.78 1.29 -2.81
CA VAL A 118 2.04 0.83 -3.40
C VAL A 118 2.69 2.00 -4.14
N TRP A 119 3.96 2.24 -3.84
CA TRP A 119 4.73 3.36 -4.39
C TRP A 119 5.97 2.85 -5.13
N LEU A 120 6.17 3.32 -6.36
CA LEU A 120 7.39 3.13 -7.13
C LEU A 120 7.96 4.50 -7.49
N GLU A 121 9.17 4.82 -7.02
CA GLU A 121 9.90 6.06 -7.38
C GLU A 121 9.10 7.38 -7.26
N GLY A 122 8.08 7.42 -6.39
CA GLY A 122 7.22 8.58 -6.19
C GLY A 122 5.87 8.50 -6.91
N ASP A 123 5.69 7.55 -7.82
CA ASP A 123 4.40 7.22 -8.40
C ASP A 123 3.63 6.28 -7.48
N GLN A 124 2.38 6.65 -7.17
CA GLN A 124 1.46 5.80 -6.43
C GLN A 124 0.69 4.91 -7.40
N ILE A 125 0.96 3.61 -7.39
CA ILE A 125 0.44 2.65 -8.36
C ILE A 125 -1.10 2.55 -8.31
N ASN A 126 -1.67 2.63 -7.11
CA ASN A 126 -3.13 2.68 -6.91
C ASN A 126 -3.75 3.85 -7.72
N ALA A 127 -3.15 5.03 -7.62
CA ALA A 127 -3.59 6.23 -8.35
C ALA A 127 -3.43 6.06 -9.86
N VAL A 128 -2.35 5.41 -10.30
CA VAL A 128 -2.10 5.15 -11.73
C VAL A 128 -3.22 4.29 -12.32
N LEU A 129 -3.66 3.24 -11.62
CA LEU A 129 -4.78 2.41 -12.08
C LEU A 129 -6.08 3.22 -12.20
N VAL A 130 -6.44 3.98 -11.18
CA VAL A 130 -7.65 4.82 -11.17
C VAL A 130 -7.63 5.85 -12.31
N ARG A 131 -6.50 6.55 -12.47
CA ARG A 131 -6.32 7.57 -13.52
C ARG A 131 -6.46 7.01 -14.93
N ASN A 132 -6.18 5.73 -15.15
CA ASN A 132 -6.33 5.07 -16.45
C ASN A 132 -7.70 4.40 -16.62
N GLY A 133 -8.60 4.48 -15.63
CA GLY A 133 -9.89 3.78 -15.68
C GLY A 133 -9.72 2.26 -15.63
N LEU A 134 -8.70 1.77 -14.92
CA LEU A 134 -8.36 0.34 -14.78
C LEU A 134 -8.65 -0.21 -13.38
N ALA A 135 -9.23 0.61 -12.51
CA ALA A 135 -9.75 0.25 -11.21
C ALA A 135 -10.86 1.24 -10.81
N THR A 136 -11.75 0.81 -9.93
CA THR A 136 -12.77 1.68 -9.31
C THR A 136 -12.37 2.05 -7.89
N VAL A 137 -12.78 3.22 -7.44
CA VAL A 137 -12.48 3.69 -6.07
C VAL A 137 -13.49 3.07 -5.09
N ILE A 138 -13.01 2.62 -3.92
CA ILE A 138 -13.85 2.18 -2.80
C ILE A 138 -13.84 3.29 -1.74
N PRO A 139 -14.73 4.29 -1.83
CA PRO A 139 -14.75 5.39 -0.87
C PRO A 139 -15.21 4.90 0.50
N TYR A 140 -14.70 5.52 1.57
CA TYR A 140 -15.08 5.22 2.95
C TYR A 140 -14.82 3.75 3.35
N SER A 141 -13.81 3.12 2.72
CA SER A 141 -13.25 1.85 3.19
C SER A 141 -12.44 2.07 4.49
N HIS A 142 -11.75 1.03 4.97
CA HIS A 142 -10.85 1.15 6.13
C HIS A 142 -9.62 2.05 5.85
N ASN A 143 -9.28 2.27 4.58
CA ASN A 143 -8.14 3.07 4.14
C ASN A 143 -8.63 4.31 3.39
N ILE A 144 -8.72 5.44 4.09
CA ILE A 144 -9.34 6.69 3.59
C ILE A 144 -8.34 7.79 3.23
N LYS A 145 -7.04 7.57 3.49
CA LYS A 145 -6.00 8.60 3.34
C LYS A 145 -5.99 9.28 1.97
N TYR A 146 -6.32 8.55 0.91
CA TYR A 146 -6.30 9.05 -0.47
C TYR A 146 -7.69 9.09 -1.14
N ASP A 147 -8.80 8.94 -0.40
CA ASP A 147 -10.15 8.88 -0.98
C ASP A 147 -10.48 10.07 -1.87
N ASN A 148 -10.34 11.29 -1.35
CA ASN A 148 -10.61 12.51 -2.11
C ASN A 148 -9.74 12.61 -3.37
N TYR A 149 -8.48 12.15 -3.28
CA TYR A 149 -7.56 12.16 -4.41
C TYR A 149 -7.97 11.13 -5.47
N PHE A 150 -8.30 9.91 -5.07
CA PHE A 150 -8.76 8.87 -5.98
C PHE A 150 -10.09 9.22 -6.63
N LEU A 151 -11.05 9.77 -5.88
CA LEU A 151 -12.33 10.22 -6.44
C LEU A 151 -12.14 11.27 -7.53
N GLY A 152 -11.26 12.26 -7.32
CA GLY A 152 -10.94 13.26 -8.34
C GLY A 152 -10.22 12.67 -9.56
N LEU A 153 -9.37 11.65 -9.38
CA LEU A 153 -8.77 10.94 -10.52
C LEU A 153 -9.79 10.13 -11.31
N GLN A 154 -10.75 9.51 -10.62
CA GLN A 154 -11.80 8.74 -11.27
C GLN A 154 -12.73 9.65 -12.08
N GLU A 155 -13.17 10.77 -11.51
CA GLU A 155 -13.98 11.78 -12.21
C GLU A 155 -13.28 12.22 -13.50
N ARG A 156 -11.97 12.48 -13.42
CA ARG A 156 -11.19 12.86 -14.61
C ARG A 156 -11.05 11.74 -15.63
N ALA A 157 -10.91 10.48 -15.18
CA ALA A 157 -10.88 9.33 -16.07
C ALA A 157 -12.24 9.10 -16.77
N GLN A 158 -13.35 9.43 -16.10
CA GLN A 158 -14.70 9.41 -16.67
C GLN A 158 -14.87 10.49 -17.73
N ASP A 159 -14.50 11.74 -17.42
CA ASP A 159 -14.56 12.87 -18.36
C ASP A 159 -13.72 12.61 -19.63
N ASP A 160 -12.53 12.03 -19.44
CA ASP A 160 -11.61 11.69 -20.53
C ASP A 160 -11.97 10.37 -21.24
N ARG A 161 -13.02 9.65 -20.80
CA ARG A 161 -13.44 8.34 -21.35
C ARG A 161 -12.32 7.31 -21.41
N ARG A 162 -11.58 7.15 -20.30
CA ARG A 162 -10.44 6.21 -20.19
C ARG A 162 -10.88 4.86 -19.66
N GLY A 163 -10.22 3.80 -20.12
CA GLY A 163 -10.44 2.44 -19.63
C GLY A 163 -11.91 2.05 -19.68
N ILE A 164 -12.45 1.57 -18.56
CA ILE A 164 -13.86 1.17 -18.45
C ILE A 164 -14.87 2.29 -18.78
N TRP A 165 -14.44 3.55 -18.70
CA TRP A 165 -15.29 4.71 -18.98
C TRP A 165 -15.35 5.08 -20.47
N SER A 166 -14.67 4.30 -21.33
CA SER A 166 -14.68 4.51 -22.79
C SER A 166 -15.94 4.00 -23.49
N LEU A 167 -16.76 3.23 -22.78
CA LEU A 167 -17.98 2.60 -23.27
C LEU A 167 -19.19 3.55 -23.27
#